data_AF-A0A3S0F1V1-F1
#
_entry.id   AF-A0A3S0F1V1-F1
#
_cell.length_a   1.000
_cell.length_b   1.000
_cell.length_c   1.000
_cell.angle_alpha   90.00
_cell.angle_beta   90.00
_cell.angle_gamma   90.00
#
_symmetry.space_group_name_H-M   'P 1'
#
loop_
_entity.id
_entity.type
_entity.pdbx_description
1 polymer ?
#
loop_
_entity_poly.entity_id
_entity_poly.type
_entity_poly.pdbx_seq_one_letter_code
_entity_poly.pdbx_strand_id
1 'polypeptide(L)'
;MPPYLPPPGLDAGTDLVVDKSAKPPGRRRFLQGGAVLAGAAATLAGPARAAGEALPVPAWTRSQGRPAAGPYGQPSGFEGRVIRRVREGAQPTFPTAASSLTPLADIFGTITPNGLVFERHHAGIPDIDPEQHRLVIHGLVERPLSFSLNDLLRFPAVSRVHFLECAGNSGSEWRPARKLTVQSLHGLLSCCEWTGVSLGTLLQEVGVAPEAKWLLAEGADAAAMTRSVPLDKALDDALIVYAQNGEMLRPEQGYPLRLLL
;
A
#
# COMPACT_ATOMS: atom_id res chain seq x y z
N MET A 1 -3.65 8.12 24.09
CA MET A 1 -4.73 7.17 24.39
C MET A 1 -4.90 7.12 25.91
N PRO A 2 -6.04 7.51 26.50
CA PRO A 2 -6.27 7.28 27.93
C PRO A 2 -6.76 5.84 28.17
N PRO A 3 -6.37 5.18 29.27
CA PRO A 3 -6.73 3.79 29.56
C PRO A 3 -8.14 3.62 30.16
N TYR A 4 -8.73 2.45 29.88
CA TYR A 4 -10.06 2.01 30.30
C TYR A 4 -10.12 1.63 31.79
N LEU A 5 -11.17 2.06 32.50
CA LEU A 5 -11.46 1.68 33.89
C LEU A 5 -12.66 0.70 33.94
N PRO A 6 -12.58 -0.43 34.67
CA PRO A 6 -13.67 -1.37 34.83
C PRO A 6 -14.71 -0.90 35.89
N PRO A 7 -15.95 -1.41 35.85
CA PRO A 7 -17.02 -0.98 36.76
C PRO A 7 -16.90 -1.63 38.15
N PRO A 8 -17.34 -0.95 39.22
CA PRO A 8 -17.24 -1.46 40.58
C PRO A 8 -18.39 -2.42 40.96
N GLY A 9 -17.98 -3.55 41.54
CA GLY A 9 -18.48 -4.16 42.77
C GLY A 9 -19.98 -4.32 43.03
N LEU A 10 -20.39 -5.60 43.04
CA LEU A 10 -21.50 -6.15 43.81
C LEU A 10 -21.43 -5.76 45.30
N ASP A 11 -22.58 -5.45 45.90
CA ASP A 11 -22.81 -5.67 47.33
C ASP A 11 -23.96 -6.66 47.52
N ALA A 12 -23.61 -7.79 48.14
CA ALA A 12 -24.53 -8.82 48.61
C ALA A 12 -24.88 -8.52 50.07
N GLY A 13 -26.17 -8.59 50.40
CA GLY A 13 -26.61 -8.62 51.80
C GLY A 13 -27.99 -8.05 52.04
N THR A 14 -29.03 -8.88 51.86
CA THR A 14 -30.28 -8.72 52.61
C THR A 14 -30.85 -10.10 52.94
N ASP A 15 -30.91 -10.39 54.25
CA ASP A 15 -31.49 -11.60 54.81
C ASP A 15 -33.00 -11.65 54.58
N LEU A 16 -33.48 -12.73 53.96
CA LEU A 16 -34.90 -13.03 53.80
C LEU A 16 -35.41 -13.78 55.04
N VAL A 17 -36.12 -13.07 55.91
CA VAL A 17 -36.99 -13.68 56.94
C VAL A 17 -38.27 -14.15 56.26
N VAL A 18 -38.48 -15.48 56.19
CA VAL A 18 -39.69 -16.10 55.65
C VAL A 18 -40.68 -16.37 56.78
N ASP A 19 -41.75 -15.58 56.86
CA ASP A 19 -42.94 -15.88 57.67
C ASP A 19 -43.75 -17.01 56.98
N LYS A 20 -43.95 -18.12 57.70
CA LYS A 20 -44.59 -19.36 57.22
C LYS A 20 -46.09 -19.46 57.57
N SER A 21 -46.84 -18.35 57.64
CA SER A 21 -48.22 -18.40 58.18
C SER A 21 -49.35 -17.84 57.30
N ALA A 22 -49.19 -17.68 55.98
CA ALA A 22 -50.27 -17.21 55.10
C ALA A 22 -50.88 -18.33 54.22
N LYS A 23 -52.17 -18.65 54.44
CA LYS A 23 -52.99 -19.47 53.50
C LYS A 23 -53.16 -18.71 52.16
N PRO A 24 -53.04 -19.37 51.00
CA PRO A 24 -53.21 -18.69 49.72
C PRO A 24 -54.68 -18.27 49.51
N PRO A 25 -54.96 -17.03 49.11
CA PRO A 25 -56.30 -16.60 48.74
C PRO A 25 -56.76 -17.35 47.48
N GLY A 26 -58.04 -17.73 47.44
CA GLY A 26 -58.61 -18.52 46.34
C GLY A 26 -58.40 -17.86 44.97
N ARG A 27 -58.12 -18.70 43.97
CA ARG A 27 -57.86 -18.38 42.54
C ARG A 27 -58.76 -17.32 41.89
N ARG A 28 -59.94 -17.04 42.46
CA ARG A 28 -60.91 -16.07 41.93
C ARG A 28 -60.65 -14.61 42.35
N ARG A 29 -59.86 -14.35 43.40
CA ARG A 29 -59.52 -12.99 43.85
C ARG A 29 -58.22 -12.41 43.27
N PHE A 30 -57.34 -13.24 42.71
CA PHE A 30 -56.09 -12.78 42.07
C PHE A 30 -56.35 -12.03 40.74
N LEU A 31 -57.37 -12.45 39.98
CA LEU A 31 -57.71 -11.86 38.69
C LEU A 31 -58.50 -10.54 38.79
N GLN A 32 -59.04 -10.19 39.96
CA GLN A 32 -59.78 -8.93 40.17
C GLN A 32 -58.93 -7.84 40.85
N GLY A 33 -57.76 -8.17 41.39
CA GLY A 33 -56.86 -7.20 42.04
C GLY A 33 -55.64 -6.78 41.21
N GLY A 34 -55.30 -7.49 40.14
CA GLY A 34 -54.09 -7.23 39.33
C GLY A 34 -54.21 -6.11 38.29
N ALA A 35 -55.42 -5.60 38.03
CA ALA A 35 -55.66 -4.67 36.93
C ALA A 35 -55.47 -3.17 37.29
N VAL A 36 -55.18 -2.81 38.55
CA VAL A 36 -55.18 -1.39 38.98
C VAL A 36 -53.80 -0.87 39.45
N LEU A 37 -52.77 -1.71 39.60
CA LEU A 37 -51.43 -1.25 40.03
C LEU A 37 -50.33 -1.26 38.94
N ALA A 38 -50.64 -1.67 37.71
CA ALA A 38 -49.71 -1.52 36.58
C ALA A 38 -49.79 -0.13 35.90
N GLY A 39 -50.71 0.74 36.32
CA GLY A 39 -50.98 2.03 35.67
C GLY A 39 -50.26 3.25 36.25
N ALA A 40 -49.61 3.14 37.42
CA ALA A 40 -49.12 4.32 38.17
C ALA A 40 -47.59 4.42 38.33
N ALA A 41 -46.80 3.47 37.80
CA ALA A 41 -45.33 3.50 37.89
C ALA A 41 -44.63 3.70 36.53
N ALA A 42 -45.38 3.90 35.44
CA ALA A 42 -44.81 4.08 34.09
C ALA A 42 -44.71 5.56 33.65
N THR A 43 -45.00 6.53 34.52
CA THR A 43 -45.15 7.95 34.13
C THR A 43 -44.00 8.88 34.52
N LEU A 44 -42.87 8.38 35.05
CA LEU A 44 -41.75 9.26 35.46
C LEU A 44 -40.40 9.01 34.77
N ALA A 45 -40.30 8.04 33.86
CA ALA A 45 -39.18 7.99 32.91
C ALA A 45 -39.63 8.58 31.58
N GLY A 46 -39.87 9.90 31.55
CA GLY A 46 -39.90 10.63 30.28
C GLY A 46 -38.58 10.39 29.55
N PRO A 47 -38.55 10.30 28.21
CA PRO A 47 -37.30 10.07 27.49
C PRO A 47 -36.33 11.14 27.96
N ALA A 48 -35.15 10.74 28.44
CA ALA A 48 -34.07 11.64 28.72
C ALA A 48 -33.79 12.39 27.40
N ARG A 49 -34.40 13.56 27.24
CA ARG A 49 -34.12 14.44 26.11
C ARG A 49 -32.74 14.96 26.38
N ALA A 50 -31.75 14.32 25.76
CA ALA A 50 -30.45 14.93 25.58
C ALA A 50 -30.71 16.31 24.95
N ALA A 51 -30.54 17.37 25.74
CA ALA A 51 -30.66 18.75 25.31
C ALA A 51 -29.41 19.07 24.47
N GLY A 52 -29.38 18.52 23.27
CA GLY A 52 -28.36 18.77 22.26
C GLY A 52 -29.07 18.97 20.94
N GLU A 53 -28.62 19.96 20.17
CA GLU A 53 -29.08 20.17 18.80
C GLU A 53 -28.87 18.88 18.00
N ALA A 54 -29.92 18.37 17.35
CA ALA A 54 -29.80 17.14 16.57
C ALA A 54 -28.83 17.38 15.41
N LEU A 55 -27.74 16.61 15.35
CA LEU A 55 -26.78 16.71 14.26
C LEU A 55 -27.47 16.38 12.92
N PRO A 56 -27.19 17.11 11.84
CA PRO A 56 -27.78 16.83 10.53
C PRO A 56 -27.35 15.44 10.05
N VAL A 57 -28.33 14.62 9.63
CA VAL A 57 -28.07 13.28 9.07
C VAL A 57 -27.39 13.43 7.69
N PRO A 58 -26.16 12.93 7.47
CA PRO A 58 -25.47 13.09 6.21
C PRO A 58 -26.18 12.45 5.02
N ALA A 59 -26.01 13.00 3.81
CA ALA A 59 -26.73 12.53 2.63
C ALA A 59 -26.38 11.07 2.24
N TRP A 60 -25.11 10.67 2.39
CA TRP A 60 -24.63 9.33 2.02
C TRP A 60 -25.17 8.20 2.91
N THR A 61 -25.80 8.50 4.03
CA THR A 61 -26.48 7.48 4.87
C THR A 61 -27.91 7.21 4.42
N ARG A 62 -28.42 7.97 3.44
CA ARG A 62 -29.83 7.93 3.00
C ARG A 62 -30.04 7.12 1.72
N SER A 63 -28.97 6.63 1.11
CA SER A 63 -29.01 5.80 -0.10
C SER A 63 -28.00 4.65 0.01
N GLN A 64 -28.27 3.56 -0.71
CA GLN A 64 -27.31 2.46 -0.82
C GLN A 64 -26.09 2.90 -1.66
N GLY A 65 -24.92 2.41 -1.27
CA GLY A 65 -23.67 2.64 -2.01
C GLY A 65 -23.56 1.80 -3.28
N ARG A 66 -22.42 1.95 -3.98
CA ARG A 66 -22.11 1.12 -5.16
C ARG A 66 -21.92 -0.35 -4.77
N PRO A 67 -22.32 -1.33 -5.62
CA PRO A 67 -22.05 -2.74 -5.37
C PRO A 67 -20.54 -3.05 -5.28
N ALA A 68 -20.17 -4.02 -4.45
CA ALA A 68 -18.80 -4.51 -4.31
C ALA A 68 -18.44 -5.48 -5.46
N ALA A 69 -18.26 -4.96 -6.68
CA ALA A 69 -18.08 -5.79 -7.88
C ALA A 69 -16.92 -5.36 -8.81
N GLY A 70 -16.06 -4.44 -8.37
CA GLY A 70 -14.91 -4.00 -9.17
C GLY A 70 -13.75 -5.01 -9.11
N PRO A 71 -13.10 -5.35 -10.24
CA PRO A 71 -12.00 -6.33 -10.26
C PRO A 71 -10.71 -5.80 -9.61
N TYR A 72 -10.55 -4.47 -9.49
CA TYR A 72 -9.41 -3.84 -8.83
C TYR A 72 -9.83 -2.51 -8.19
N GLY A 73 -9.38 -2.26 -6.96
CA GLY A 73 -9.74 -1.06 -6.19
C GLY A 73 -9.16 0.22 -6.80
N GLN A 74 -9.86 1.34 -6.63
CA GLN A 74 -9.37 2.67 -7.02
C GLN A 74 -9.51 3.63 -5.83
N PRO A 75 -8.66 4.66 -5.74
CA PRO A 75 -8.83 5.72 -4.76
C PRO A 75 -10.23 6.35 -4.82
N SER A 76 -10.65 6.94 -3.70
CA SER A 76 -11.88 7.73 -3.64
C SER A 76 -11.84 8.87 -4.66
N GLY A 77 -13.00 9.24 -5.22
CA GLY A 77 -13.09 10.40 -6.11
C GLY A 77 -12.69 11.73 -5.46
N PHE A 78 -12.66 11.77 -4.12
CA PHE A 78 -12.19 12.93 -3.36
C PHE A 78 -10.65 13.07 -3.32
N GLU A 79 -9.91 12.01 -3.70
CA GLU A 79 -8.44 11.98 -3.75
C GLU A 79 -7.88 12.36 -5.12
N GLY A 80 -8.68 12.95 -6.02
CA GLY A 80 -8.28 13.25 -7.40
C GLY A 80 -7.08 14.21 -7.56
N ARG A 81 -6.58 14.79 -6.46
CA ARG A 81 -5.38 15.63 -6.42
C ARG A 81 -4.10 14.84 -6.12
N VAL A 82 -4.21 13.64 -5.57
CA VAL A 82 -3.09 12.76 -5.21
C VAL A 82 -2.71 11.95 -6.45
N ILE A 83 -1.96 12.60 -7.33
CA ILE A 83 -1.59 12.04 -8.65
C ILE A 83 -0.12 12.31 -8.95
N ARG A 84 0.45 11.51 -9.86
CA ARG A 84 1.72 11.84 -10.52
C ARG A 84 1.57 13.15 -11.29
N ARG A 85 2.61 13.99 -11.28
CA ARG A 85 2.69 15.21 -12.11
C ARG A 85 3.93 15.17 -12.99
N VAL A 86 3.81 15.65 -14.22
CA VAL A 86 4.97 15.82 -15.10
C VAL A 86 5.77 17.03 -14.64
N ARG A 87 7.09 16.98 -14.78
CA ARG A 87 7.96 18.11 -14.46
C ARG A 87 7.63 19.33 -15.34
N GLU A 88 7.28 20.43 -14.69
CA GLU A 88 6.94 21.69 -15.37
C GLU A 88 8.14 22.23 -16.15
N GLY A 89 7.90 22.64 -17.40
CA GLY A 89 8.93 23.18 -18.28
C GLY A 89 9.94 22.15 -18.82
N ALA A 90 9.71 20.84 -18.60
CA ALA A 90 10.49 19.82 -19.26
C ALA A 90 10.29 19.87 -20.79
N GLN A 91 11.39 19.92 -21.52
CA GLN A 91 11.42 19.88 -22.99
C GLN A 91 12.21 18.65 -23.41
N PRO A 92 11.62 17.45 -23.32
CA PRO A 92 12.34 16.23 -23.67
C PRO A 92 12.61 16.20 -25.17
N THR A 93 13.75 15.65 -25.57
CA THR A 93 14.11 15.51 -26.99
C THR A 93 13.08 14.68 -27.77
N PHE A 94 12.47 13.70 -27.09
CA PHE A 94 11.36 12.90 -27.61
C PHE A 94 10.23 12.85 -26.58
N PRO A 95 8.95 12.77 -26.99
CA PRO A 95 7.82 12.66 -26.05
C PRO A 95 7.92 11.46 -25.10
N THR A 96 8.60 10.40 -25.54
CA THR A 96 8.81 9.15 -24.79
C THR A 96 9.95 9.24 -23.78
N ALA A 97 10.80 10.26 -23.85
CA ALA A 97 11.88 10.53 -22.89
C ALA A 97 11.37 11.35 -21.70
N ALA A 98 10.37 10.83 -20.99
CA ALA A 98 9.61 11.57 -19.99
C ALA A 98 9.99 11.25 -18.54
N SER A 99 9.48 12.06 -17.61
CA SER A 99 9.48 11.76 -16.18
C SER A 99 8.21 12.27 -15.52
N SER A 100 7.73 11.54 -14.52
CA SER A 100 6.63 11.94 -13.65
C SER A 100 7.12 11.99 -12.20
N LEU A 101 6.37 12.63 -11.31
CA LEU A 101 6.79 12.96 -9.95
C LEU A 101 5.82 12.39 -8.94
N THR A 102 6.32 11.71 -7.90
CA THR A 102 5.51 11.20 -6.79
C THR A 102 4.98 12.35 -5.93
N PRO A 103 3.67 12.36 -5.56
CA PRO A 103 3.08 13.39 -4.71
C PRO A 103 3.46 13.19 -3.24
N LEU A 104 4.76 13.32 -2.91
CA LEU A 104 5.34 12.98 -1.60
C LEU A 104 4.63 13.64 -0.40
N ALA A 105 4.16 14.88 -0.55
CA ALA A 105 3.48 15.62 0.53
C ALA A 105 2.01 15.19 0.75
N ASP A 106 1.43 14.47 -0.21
CA ASP A 106 0.02 14.08 -0.20
C ASP A 106 -0.16 12.57 0.10
N ILE A 107 0.93 11.85 0.39
CA ILE A 107 0.93 10.43 0.76
C ILE A 107 1.42 10.24 2.21
N PHE A 108 1.06 9.11 2.81
CA PHE A 108 1.36 8.81 4.22
C PHE A 108 2.31 7.62 4.35
N GLY A 109 3.14 7.64 5.39
CA GLY A 109 4.11 6.58 5.66
C GLY A 109 5.29 6.61 4.68
N THR A 110 5.96 5.47 4.53
CA THR A 110 7.15 5.35 3.68
C THR A 110 6.85 4.64 2.36
N ILE A 111 5.83 3.77 2.30
CA ILE A 111 5.49 3.02 1.09
C ILE A 111 4.65 3.87 0.15
N THR A 112 5.21 4.12 -1.04
CA THR A 112 4.54 4.80 -2.15
C THR A 112 3.62 3.81 -2.87
N PRO A 113 2.31 4.10 -3.02
CA PRO A 113 1.40 3.25 -3.80
C PRO A 113 1.89 3.10 -5.26
N ASN A 114 1.78 1.91 -5.84
CA ASN A 114 2.33 1.61 -7.18
C ASN A 114 1.90 2.60 -8.26
N GLY A 115 0.62 2.99 -8.27
CA GLY A 115 0.10 3.98 -9.22
C GLY A 115 0.60 5.42 -9.03
N LEU A 116 1.39 5.68 -7.98
CA LEU A 116 1.97 6.99 -7.63
C LEU A 116 3.51 6.99 -7.63
N VAL A 117 4.14 5.85 -7.93
CA VAL A 117 5.60 5.75 -8.07
C VAL A 117 6.05 6.59 -9.25
N PHE A 118 7.04 7.44 -9.03
CA PHE A 118 7.57 8.33 -10.05
C PHE A 118 8.10 7.52 -11.24
N GLU A 119 8.06 8.12 -12.42
CA GLU A 119 8.56 7.47 -13.63
C GLU A 119 9.75 8.23 -14.21
N ARG A 120 10.65 7.47 -14.84
CA ARG A 120 11.66 8.02 -15.73
C ARG A 120 11.87 7.05 -16.89
N HIS A 121 11.51 7.49 -18.08
CA HIS A 121 11.69 6.76 -19.34
C HIS A 121 12.69 7.47 -20.27
N HIS A 122 13.45 6.69 -21.04
CA HIS A 122 14.33 7.22 -22.09
C HIS A 122 13.78 6.95 -23.50
N ALA A 123 13.04 5.86 -23.69
CA ALA A 123 12.33 5.55 -24.92
C ALA A 123 10.90 5.04 -24.69
N GLY A 124 10.23 5.54 -23.63
CA GLY A 124 8.85 5.20 -23.31
C GLY A 124 8.72 3.88 -22.55
N ILE A 125 7.49 3.39 -22.45
CA ILE A 125 7.13 2.19 -21.70
C ILE A 125 6.91 1.06 -22.71
N PRO A 126 7.77 0.02 -22.74
CA PRO A 126 7.55 -1.12 -23.60
C PRO A 126 6.41 -1.99 -23.07
N ASP A 127 5.59 -2.54 -23.97
CA ASP A 127 4.60 -3.57 -23.65
C ASP A 127 5.24 -4.94 -23.88
N ILE A 128 5.66 -5.59 -22.78
CA ILE A 128 6.45 -6.81 -22.82
C ILE A 128 5.58 -8.01 -22.43
N ASP A 129 5.44 -8.97 -23.33
CA ASP A 129 4.86 -10.28 -23.03
C ASP A 129 5.80 -11.06 -22.09
N PRO A 130 5.38 -11.41 -20.86
CA PRO A 130 6.21 -12.13 -19.90
C PRO A 130 6.59 -13.54 -20.37
N GLU A 131 5.81 -14.18 -21.24
CA GLU A 131 6.11 -15.51 -21.77
C GLU A 131 7.27 -15.48 -22.77
N GLN A 132 7.48 -14.33 -23.43
CA GLN A 132 8.54 -14.10 -24.40
C GLN A 132 9.79 -13.49 -23.77
N HIS A 133 9.65 -12.76 -22.67
CA HIS A 133 10.76 -12.08 -22.01
C HIS A 133 11.80 -13.05 -21.44
N ARG A 134 13.07 -12.72 -21.57
CA ARG A 134 14.20 -13.51 -21.04
C ARG A 134 15.21 -12.60 -20.37
N LEU A 135 15.68 -13.02 -19.19
CA LEU A 135 16.91 -12.48 -18.60
C LEU A 135 18.08 -13.35 -19.08
N VAL A 136 18.99 -12.78 -19.86
CA VAL A 136 20.19 -13.47 -20.31
C VAL A 136 21.38 -13.03 -19.47
N ILE A 137 22.11 -13.99 -18.91
CA ILE A 137 23.37 -13.75 -18.20
C ILE A 137 24.49 -14.48 -18.96
N HIS A 138 25.43 -13.72 -19.49
CA HIS A 138 26.54 -14.22 -20.31
C HIS A 138 27.81 -13.38 -20.11
N GLY A 139 28.89 -13.72 -20.83
CA GLY A 139 30.18 -13.03 -20.75
C GLY A 139 31.21 -13.89 -20.02
N LEU A 140 31.88 -13.32 -19.02
CA LEU A 140 32.88 -14.00 -18.19
C LEU A 140 32.21 -14.90 -17.14
N VAL A 141 31.54 -15.96 -17.62
CA VAL A 141 30.82 -16.96 -16.81
C VAL A 141 31.09 -18.36 -17.36
N GLU A 142 31.04 -19.36 -16.50
CA GLU A 142 31.23 -20.78 -16.87
C GLU A 142 30.07 -21.30 -17.71
N ARG A 143 28.83 -20.93 -17.36
CA ARG A 143 27.60 -21.39 -18.00
C ARG A 143 26.68 -20.21 -18.30
N PRO A 144 26.73 -19.64 -19.52
CA PRO A 144 25.76 -18.65 -19.94
C PRO A 144 24.34 -19.22 -19.91
N LEU A 145 23.40 -18.51 -19.29
CA LEU A 145 22.01 -18.97 -19.13
C LEU A 145 21.01 -17.89 -19.56
N SER A 146 19.84 -18.35 -19.99
CA SER A 146 18.69 -17.52 -20.33
C SER A 146 17.51 -17.98 -19.48
N PHE A 147 17.04 -17.11 -18.58
CA PHE A 147 15.97 -17.40 -17.64
C PHE A 147 14.65 -16.82 -18.14
N SER A 148 13.60 -17.63 -18.15
CA SER A 148 12.23 -17.13 -18.25
C SER A 148 11.77 -16.53 -16.91
N LEU A 149 10.67 -15.77 -16.91
CA LEU A 149 10.04 -15.32 -15.67
C LEU A 149 9.68 -16.51 -14.76
N ASN A 150 9.16 -17.60 -15.33
CA ASN A 150 8.80 -18.80 -14.57
C ASN A 150 10.00 -19.51 -13.94
N ASP A 151 11.19 -19.42 -14.54
CA ASP A 151 12.42 -19.94 -13.93
C ASP A 151 12.79 -19.10 -12.70
N LEU A 152 12.74 -17.76 -12.82
CA LEU A 152 13.03 -16.84 -11.73
C LEU A 152 12.07 -16.99 -10.54
N LEU A 153 10.79 -17.24 -10.80
CA LEU A 153 9.78 -17.49 -9.77
C LEU A 153 10.03 -18.77 -8.95
N ARG A 154 10.92 -19.66 -9.41
CA ARG A 154 11.30 -20.89 -8.69
C ARG A 154 12.53 -20.72 -7.80
N PHE A 155 13.28 -19.63 -7.94
CA PHE A 155 14.38 -19.32 -7.03
C PHE A 155 13.85 -18.82 -5.67
N PRO A 156 14.67 -18.88 -4.61
CA PRO A 156 14.32 -18.28 -3.33
C PRO A 156 14.01 -16.79 -3.46
N ALA A 157 12.77 -16.41 -3.16
CA ALA A 157 12.33 -15.03 -3.22
C ALA A 157 12.85 -14.22 -2.02
N VAL A 158 13.23 -12.98 -2.28
CA VAL A 158 13.68 -12.00 -1.28
C VAL A 158 12.85 -10.73 -1.45
N SER A 159 12.29 -10.24 -0.34
CA SER A 159 11.58 -8.96 -0.27
C SER A 159 12.39 -7.94 0.53
N ARG A 160 12.52 -6.71 0.01
CA ARG A 160 13.23 -5.61 0.66
C ARG A 160 12.50 -4.28 0.45
N VAL A 161 12.44 -3.48 1.51
CA VAL A 161 11.92 -2.10 1.42
C VAL A 161 13.08 -1.18 1.06
N HIS A 162 13.05 -0.61 -0.14
CA HIS A 162 14.06 0.33 -0.63
C HIS A 162 13.41 1.53 -1.29
N PHE A 163 14.09 2.68 -1.19
CA PHE A 163 13.74 3.84 -2.00
C PHE A 163 14.52 3.79 -3.32
N LEU A 164 13.88 4.26 -4.38
CA LEU A 164 14.51 4.62 -5.63
C LEU A 164 14.51 6.14 -5.74
N GLU A 165 15.67 6.71 -6.00
CA GLU A 165 15.83 8.14 -6.22
C GLU A 165 16.53 8.38 -7.56
N CYS A 166 15.97 9.26 -8.39
CA CYS A 166 16.63 9.67 -9.62
C CYS A 166 17.81 10.59 -9.29
N ALA A 167 18.95 10.42 -9.97
CA ALA A 167 20.08 11.34 -9.86
C ALA A 167 19.72 12.81 -10.19
N GLY A 168 18.63 13.04 -10.93
CA GLY A 168 18.11 14.38 -11.23
C GLY A 168 17.18 14.97 -10.16
N ASN A 169 16.91 14.24 -9.07
CA ASN A 169 16.03 14.71 -8.00
C ASN A 169 16.59 15.98 -7.35
N SER A 170 15.72 16.92 -6.98
CA SER A 170 16.12 18.23 -6.43
C SER A 170 16.99 19.08 -7.38
N GLY A 171 17.15 18.68 -8.65
CA GLY A 171 18.01 19.37 -9.61
C GLY A 171 17.60 20.82 -9.91
N SER A 172 16.35 21.20 -9.63
CA SER A 172 15.90 22.60 -9.73
C SER A 172 16.48 23.51 -8.65
N GLU A 173 16.90 22.96 -7.51
CA GLU A 173 17.39 23.73 -6.35
C GLU A 173 18.81 24.26 -6.54
N TRP A 174 19.51 23.83 -7.60
CA TRP A 174 20.77 24.46 -8.04
C TRP A 174 20.55 25.85 -8.67
N ARG A 175 19.30 26.27 -8.88
CA ARG A 175 18.89 27.58 -9.41
C ARG A 175 18.27 28.42 -8.29
N PRO A 176 18.09 29.74 -8.48
CA PRO A 176 17.43 30.59 -7.49
C PRO A 176 16.07 30.03 -7.07
N ALA A 177 15.77 30.15 -5.77
CA ALA A 177 14.56 29.62 -5.16
C ALA A 177 13.30 30.08 -5.90
N ARG A 178 12.38 29.14 -6.10
CA ARG A 178 11.08 29.34 -6.75
C ARG A 178 9.98 28.84 -5.83
N LYS A 179 8.77 29.37 -5.99
CA LYS A 179 7.58 28.88 -5.29
C LYS A 179 7.08 27.58 -5.92
N LEU A 180 7.78 26.48 -5.67
CA LEU A 180 7.47 25.14 -6.17
C LEU A 180 6.94 24.24 -5.04
N THR A 181 6.17 23.22 -5.42
CA THR A 181 5.66 22.22 -4.48
C THR A 181 6.73 21.19 -4.13
N VAL A 182 6.59 20.49 -2.99
CA VAL A 182 7.47 19.36 -2.62
C VAL A 182 7.54 18.32 -3.73
N GLN A 183 6.40 17.99 -4.36
CA GLN A 183 6.35 17.07 -5.49
C GLN A 183 7.19 17.57 -6.68
N SER A 184 7.11 18.86 -7.00
CA SER A 184 7.87 19.47 -8.09
C SER A 184 9.38 19.46 -7.85
N LEU A 185 9.80 19.59 -6.58
CA LEU A 185 11.20 19.69 -6.20
C LEU A 185 11.86 18.33 -5.96
N HIS A 186 11.19 17.47 -5.19
CA HIS A 186 11.77 16.25 -4.63
C HIS A 186 11.06 14.97 -5.09
N GLY A 187 10.06 15.08 -5.97
CA GLY A 187 9.19 13.98 -6.36
C GLY A 187 9.80 12.92 -7.28
N LEU A 188 11.08 13.01 -7.65
CA LEU A 188 11.78 11.91 -8.35
C LEU A 188 12.31 10.87 -7.34
N LEU A 189 11.47 10.52 -6.38
CA LEU A 189 11.74 9.60 -5.29
C LEU A 189 10.48 8.80 -4.98
N SER A 190 10.63 7.49 -4.78
CA SER A 190 9.58 6.61 -4.29
C SER A 190 10.18 5.51 -3.43
N CYS A 191 9.44 5.00 -2.46
CA CYS A 191 9.87 3.87 -1.65
C CYS A 191 8.84 2.75 -1.69
N CYS A 192 9.30 1.53 -1.94
CA CYS A 192 8.44 0.37 -2.11
C CYS A 192 9.08 -0.85 -1.46
N GLU A 193 8.26 -1.85 -1.16
CA GLU A 193 8.74 -3.21 -1.01
C GLU A 193 8.95 -3.81 -2.40
N TRP A 194 10.13 -4.36 -2.65
CA TRP A 194 10.51 -5.01 -3.90
C TRP A 194 10.75 -6.49 -3.64
N THR A 195 10.16 -7.35 -4.47
CA THR A 195 10.27 -8.81 -4.34
C THR A 195 10.85 -9.41 -5.60
N GLY A 196 11.88 -10.23 -5.43
CA GLY A 196 12.66 -10.79 -6.53
C GLY A 196 13.63 -11.88 -6.10
N VAL A 197 14.62 -12.12 -6.96
CA VAL A 197 15.73 -13.04 -6.71
C VAL A 197 17.00 -12.22 -6.48
N SER A 198 17.84 -12.63 -5.54
CA SER A 198 19.18 -12.04 -5.40
C SER A 198 19.98 -12.24 -6.69
N LEU A 199 20.55 -11.16 -7.22
CA LEU A 199 21.42 -11.24 -8.38
C LEU A 199 22.66 -12.08 -8.05
N GLY A 200 23.16 -12.03 -6.82
CA GLY A 200 24.24 -12.90 -6.34
C GLY A 200 23.93 -14.38 -6.50
N THR A 201 22.72 -14.83 -6.20
CA THR A 201 22.28 -16.22 -6.42
C THR A 201 22.32 -16.60 -7.90
N LEU A 202 21.85 -15.72 -8.78
CA LEU A 202 21.86 -15.97 -10.23
C LEU A 202 23.29 -15.99 -10.79
N LEU A 203 24.17 -15.11 -10.29
CA LEU A 203 25.58 -15.04 -10.66
C LEU A 203 26.35 -16.29 -10.18
N GLN A 204 26.00 -16.85 -9.02
CA GLN A 204 26.55 -18.13 -8.57
C GLN A 204 26.09 -19.28 -9.47
N GLU A 205 24.82 -19.29 -9.88
CA GLU A 205 24.27 -20.34 -10.77
C GLU A 205 24.98 -20.39 -12.13
N VAL A 206 25.35 -19.24 -12.70
CA VAL A 206 26.11 -19.19 -13.98
C VAL A 206 27.62 -19.40 -13.82
N GLY A 207 28.14 -19.31 -12.60
CA GLY A 207 29.57 -19.42 -12.30
C GLY A 207 30.39 -18.25 -12.85
N VAL A 208 30.38 -17.09 -12.19
CA VAL A 208 31.18 -15.93 -12.63
C VAL A 208 32.69 -16.21 -12.55
N ALA A 209 33.43 -15.90 -13.61
CA ALA A 209 34.87 -16.11 -13.69
C ALA A 209 35.63 -15.19 -12.70
N PRO A 210 36.72 -15.65 -12.06
CA PRO A 210 37.47 -14.88 -11.06
C PRO A 210 38.00 -13.51 -11.53
N GLU A 211 38.30 -13.38 -12.82
CA GLU A 211 38.77 -12.16 -13.46
C GLU A 211 37.66 -11.12 -13.71
N ALA A 212 36.38 -11.50 -13.63
CA ALA A 212 35.28 -10.56 -13.82
C ALA A 212 35.28 -9.49 -12.72
N LYS A 213 34.96 -8.24 -13.11
CA LYS A 213 34.95 -7.06 -12.21
C LYS A 213 33.70 -6.20 -12.30
N TRP A 214 33.00 -6.26 -13.42
CA TRP A 214 31.85 -5.43 -13.72
C TRP A 214 30.82 -6.27 -14.48
N LEU A 215 29.55 -5.94 -14.29
CA LEU A 215 28.49 -6.34 -15.20
C LEU A 215 27.98 -5.11 -15.95
N LEU A 216 27.50 -5.33 -17.17
CA LEU A 216 26.72 -4.37 -17.93
C LEU A 216 25.27 -4.86 -17.92
N ALA A 217 24.39 -4.14 -17.22
CA ALA A 217 22.96 -4.41 -17.27
C ALA A 217 22.34 -3.62 -18.43
N GLU A 218 21.54 -4.28 -19.25
CA GLU A 218 20.86 -3.69 -20.42
C GLU A 218 19.33 -3.88 -20.29
N GLY A 219 18.59 -2.82 -20.59
CA GLY A 219 17.13 -2.83 -20.63
C GLY A 219 16.58 -3.36 -21.95
N ALA A 220 15.36 -3.90 -21.93
CA ALA A 220 14.67 -4.38 -23.13
C ALA A 220 13.90 -3.28 -23.90
N ASP A 221 14.00 -2.02 -23.47
CA ASP A 221 13.36 -0.89 -24.14
C ASP A 221 14.16 -0.43 -25.36
N ALA A 222 13.56 0.43 -26.20
CA ALA A 222 14.23 0.89 -27.42
C ALA A 222 15.46 1.79 -27.17
N ALA A 223 15.66 2.29 -25.94
CA ALA A 223 16.91 2.95 -25.57
C ALA A 223 18.03 1.96 -25.21
N ALA A 224 17.69 0.68 -25.06
CA ALA A 224 18.55 -0.37 -24.51
C ALA A 224 19.29 0.15 -23.27
N MET A 225 18.56 0.76 -22.33
CA MET A 225 19.21 1.57 -21.28
C MET A 225 20.25 0.73 -20.53
N THR A 226 21.51 1.16 -20.60
CA THR A 226 22.64 0.40 -20.03
C THR A 226 23.22 1.05 -18.79
N ARG A 227 23.66 0.22 -17.84
CA ARG A 227 24.43 0.66 -16.68
C ARG A 227 25.50 -0.37 -16.33
N SER A 228 26.73 0.10 -16.16
CA SER A 228 27.80 -0.70 -15.58
C SER A 228 27.68 -0.71 -14.06
N VAL A 229 27.73 -1.89 -13.46
CA VAL A 229 27.65 -2.08 -12.00
C VAL A 229 28.90 -2.84 -11.54
N PRO A 230 29.58 -2.37 -10.48
CA PRO A 230 30.65 -3.14 -9.85
C PRO A 230 30.15 -4.53 -9.42
N LEU A 231 30.93 -5.57 -9.68
CA LEU A 231 30.50 -6.94 -9.39
C LEU A 231 30.32 -7.18 -7.88
N ASP A 232 31.11 -6.54 -7.03
CA ASP A 232 30.97 -6.59 -5.57
C ASP A 232 29.62 -6.03 -5.10
N LYS A 233 29.19 -4.87 -5.61
CA LYS A 233 27.85 -4.31 -5.35
C LYS A 233 26.74 -5.23 -5.86
N ALA A 234 26.92 -5.86 -7.03
CA ALA A 234 25.94 -6.79 -7.57
C ALA A 234 25.80 -8.08 -6.73
N LEU A 235 26.89 -8.53 -6.09
CA LEU A 235 26.90 -9.70 -5.22
C LEU A 235 26.38 -9.42 -3.81
N ASP A 236 26.42 -8.17 -3.35
CA ASP A 236 26.02 -7.75 -2.00
C ASP A 236 24.50 -7.79 -1.81
N ASP A 237 23.76 -6.93 -2.53
CA ASP A 237 22.34 -6.67 -2.25
C ASP A 237 21.47 -6.45 -3.50
N ALA A 238 22.05 -6.52 -4.71
CA ALA A 238 21.28 -6.32 -5.94
C ALA A 238 20.23 -7.43 -6.14
N LEU A 239 19.07 -7.04 -6.66
CA LEU A 239 17.95 -7.95 -6.92
C LEU A 239 17.50 -7.85 -8.38
N ILE A 240 17.10 -8.98 -8.96
CA ILE A 240 16.22 -9.00 -10.13
C ILE A 240 14.79 -9.16 -9.61
N VAL A 241 14.00 -8.09 -9.67
CA VAL A 241 12.66 -8.04 -9.06
C VAL A 241 11.57 -8.16 -10.11
N TYR A 242 10.51 -8.89 -9.76
CA TYR A 242 9.31 -9.12 -10.56
C TYR A 242 8.04 -8.57 -9.90
N ALA A 243 8.12 -8.21 -8.60
CA ALA A 243 7.01 -7.69 -7.83
C ALA A 243 7.38 -6.44 -7.03
N GLN A 244 6.39 -5.59 -6.82
CA GLN A 244 6.46 -4.30 -6.13
C GLN A 244 5.19 -4.11 -5.29
N ASN A 245 5.36 -3.87 -3.99
CA ASN A 245 4.28 -3.71 -3.00
C ASN A 245 3.22 -4.83 -3.06
N GLY A 246 3.67 -6.08 -3.17
CA GLY A 246 2.81 -7.27 -3.11
C GLY A 246 2.12 -7.66 -4.42
N GLU A 247 2.31 -6.94 -5.53
CA GLU A 247 1.82 -7.32 -6.86
C GLU A 247 2.95 -7.32 -7.90
N MET A 248 2.69 -7.85 -9.10
CA MET A 248 3.62 -7.75 -10.21
C MET A 248 3.96 -6.29 -10.52
N LEU A 249 5.17 -6.05 -11.03
CA LEU A 249 5.57 -4.73 -11.54
C LEU A 249 4.51 -4.20 -12.52
N ARG A 250 4.26 -2.88 -12.52
CA ARG A 250 3.52 -2.26 -13.63
C ARG A 250 4.46 -2.06 -14.82
N PRO A 251 3.93 -1.96 -16.06
CA PRO A 251 4.73 -1.66 -17.24
C PRO A 251 5.68 -0.47 -17.04
N GLU A 252 5.17 0.63 -16.47
CA GLU A 252 5.99 1.83 -16.23
C GLU A 252 7.06 1.67 -15.13
N GLN A 253 7.06 0.57 -14.39
CA GLN A 253 8.08 0.23 -13.39
C GLN A 253 8.97 -0.94 -13.80
N GLY A 254 8.96 -1.33 -15.07
CA GLY A 254 9.87 -2.33 -15.63
C GLY A 254 9.31 -3.75 -15.60
N TYR A 255 7.99 -3.91 -15.77
CA TYR A 255 7.41 -5.23 -16.01
C TYR A 255 8.06 -5.91 -17.23
N PRO A 256 8.35 -7.22 -17.18
CA PRO A 256 8.11 -8.13 -16.06
C PRO A 256 9.28 -8.23 -15.06
N LEU A 257 10.46 -7.71 -15.40
CA LEU A 257 11.68 -7.81 -14.61
C LEU A 257 12.44 -6.47 -14.60
N ARG A 258 12.92 -6.05 -13.43
CA ARG A 258 13.89 -4.96 -13.33
C ARG A 258 15.06 -5.32 -12.43
N LEU A 259 16.21 -4.72 -12.70
CA LEU A 259 17.32 -4.66 -11.76
C LEU A 259 17.02 -3.62 -10.68
N LEU A 260 17.22 -3.99 -9.42
CA LEU A 260 17.20 -3.11 -8.25
C LEU A 260 18.60 -3.07 -7.64
N LEU A 261 19.12 -1.86 -7.41
CA LEU A 261 20.45 -1.56 -6.85
C LEU A 261 20.34 -0.64 -5.65
#